data_AF-A0A524GRP5-F1
#
_entry.id   AF-A0A524GRP5-F1
#
_cell.length_a   1.000
_cell.length_b   1.000
_cell.length_c   1.000
_cell.angle_alpha   90.00
_cell.angle_beta   90.00
_cell.angle_gamma   90.00
#
_symmetry.space_group_name_H-M   'P 1'
#
loop_
_entity.id
_entity.type
_entity.pdbx_description
1 polymer ?
#
loop_
_entity_poly.entity_id
_entity_poly.type
_entity_poly.pdbx_seq_one_letter_code
_entity_poly.pdbx_strand_id
1 'polypeptide(L)'
;MPAFWHWYVAAGTILFVVWCIWLIQWAGKQGPQNVADNEVVGHVWDGDLKEWNNPAPRWWLYLYFLTIAWAVGFMIAYPGLGGFKGLLGWSQHGQYEEEM
;
A
#
# COMPACT_ATOMS: atom_id res chain seq x y z
N MET A 1 -15.61 -20.11 -7.35
CA MET A 1 -14.68 -20.22 -6.20
C MET A 1 -15.48 -20.63 -4.98
N PRO A 2 -15.03 -21.60 -4.16
CA PRO A 2 -15.70 -21.95 -2.91
C PRO A 2 -15.77 -20.75 -1.94
N ALA A 3 -16.84 -20.68 -1.13
CA ALA A 3 -17.11 -19.54 -0.25
C ALA A 3 -15.98 -19.25 0.74
N PHE A 4 -15.39 -20.30 1.33
CA PHE A 4 -14.25 -20.16 2.23
C PHE A 4 -13.09 -19.38 1.58
N TRP A 5 -12.67 -19.81 0.40
CA TRP A 5 -11.54 -19.20 -0.29
C TRP A 5 -11.85 -17.76 -0.73
N HIS A 6 -13.10 -17.47 -1.13
CA HIS A 6 -13.50 -16.10 -1.46
C HIS A 6 -13.30 -15.17 -0.28
N TRP A 7 -13.83 -15.53 0.90
CA TRP A 7 -13.70 -14.72 2.10
C TRP A 7 -12.28 -14.64 2.63
N TYR A 8 -11.52 -15.74 2.55
CA TYR A 8 -10.12 -15.75 2.93
C TYR A 8 -9.31 -14.70 2.17
N VAL A 9 -9.44 -14.68 0.83
CA VAL A 9 -8.74 -13.69 -0.01
C VAL A 9 -9.31 -12.30 0.22
N ALA A 10 -10.63 -12.12 0.16
CA ALA A 10 -11.26 -10.82 0.26
C ALA A 10 -10.97 -10.12 1.61
N ALA A 11 -11.17 -10.82 2.71
CA ALA A 11 -10.92 -10.27 4.05
C ALA A 11 -9.42 -10.04 4.29
N GLY A 12 -8.56 -10.96 3.86
CA GLY A 12 -7.11 -10.83 3.98
C GLY A 12 -6.59 -9.60 3.25
N THR A 13 -7.01 -9.38 2.00
CA THR A 13 -6.62 -8.21 1.22
C THR A 13 -7.15 -6.91 1.83
N ILE A 14 -8.41 -6.85 2.24
CA ILE A 14 -8.99 -5.64 2.87
C ILE A 14 -8.25 -5.31 4.18
N LEU A 15 -8.02 -6.32 5.03
CA LEU A 15 -7.29 -6.15 6.28
C LEU A 15 -5.88 -5.65 6.03
N PHE A 16 -5.19 -6.18 5.02
CA PHE A 16 -3.86 -5.74 4.66
C PHE A 16 -3.83 -4.28 4.17
N VAL A 17 -4.79 -3.87 3.34
CA VAL A 17 -4.91 -2.48 2.89
C VAL A 17 -5.14 -1.54 4.08
N VAL A 18 -6.06 -1.89 4.99
CA VAL A 18 -6.31 -1.12 6.22
C VAL A 18 -5.05 -1.04 7.08
N TRP A 19 -4.33 -2.15 7.21
CA TRP A 19 -3.06 -2.21 7.93
C TRP A 19 -2.00 -1.29 7.31
N CYS A 20 -1.86 -1.27 5.98
CA CYS A 20 -0.95 -0.36 5.28
C CYS A 20 -1.31 1.12 5.53
N ILE A 21 -2.60 1.48 5.44
CA ILE A 21 -3.07 2.84 5.73
C ILE A 21 -2.68 3.24 7.15
N TRP A 22 -2.94 2.37 8.12
CA TRP A 22 -2.59 2.59 9.52
C TRP A 22 -1.07 2.74 9.71
N LEU A 23 -0.27 1.86 9.10
CA LEU A 23 1.19 1.92 9.17
C LEU A 23 1.74 3.24 8.61
N ILE A 24 1.25 3.71 7.47
CA ILE A 24 1.71 4.97 6.86
C ILE A 24 1.34 6.15 7.76
N GLN A 25 0.13 6.16 8.32
CA GLN A 25 -0.30 7.21 9.25
C GLN A 25 0.53 7.22 10.54
N TRP A 26 0.91 6.04 11.04
CA TRP A 26 1.76 5.92 12.21
C TRP A 26 3.20 6.33 11.91
N ALA A 27 3.78 5.84 10.80
CA ALA A 27 5.12 6.20 10.35
C ALA A 27 5.25 7.71 10.06
N GLY A 28 4.22 8.33 9.49
CA GLY A 28 4.20 9.79 9.25
C GLY A 28 4.17 10.65 10.52
N LYS A 29 3.93 10.05 11.70
CA LYS A 29 4.05 10.73 13.01
C LYS A 29 5.44 10.59 13.61
N GLN A 30 6.30 9.77 13.04
CA GLN A 30 7.67 9.55 13.50
C GLN A 30 8.62 10.57 12.89
N GLY A 31 9.68 10.88 13.65
CA GLY A 31 10.69 11.87 13.29
C GLY A 31 10.74 13.05 14.27
N PRO A 32 11.85 13.81 14.28
CA PRO A 32 12.06 14.95 15.13
C PRO A 32 10.99 16.00 14.86
N GLN A 33 10.21 16.31 15.90
CA GLN A 33 9.31 17.45 15.87
C GLN A 33 10.10 18.67 16.33
N ASN A 34 10.24 19.67 15.46
CA ASN A 34 10.88 20.95 15.77
C ASN A 34 12.39 20.88 16.07
N VAL A 35 13.12 19.92 15.50
CA VAL A 35 14.58 19.82 15.62
C VAL A 35 15.23 19.98 14.25
N ALA A 36 16.43 20.57 14.20
CA ALA A 36 17.18 20.76 12.96
C ALA A 36 17.48 19.41 12.28
N ASP A 37 17.46 19.38 10.94
CA ASP A 37 17.57 18.20 10.03
C ASP A 37 18.87 17.36 10.14
N ASN A 38 19.60 17.47 11.25
CA ASN A 38 20.97 17.00 11.42
C ASN A 38 21.14 16.00 12.58
N GLU A 39 20.06 15.57 13.24
CA GLU A 39 20.14 14.59 14.32
C GLU A 39 20.37 13.17 13.78
N VAL A 40 21.47 12.56 14.20
CA VAL A 40 21.79 11.16 13.90
C VAL A 40 21.15 10.24 14.93
N VAL A 41 20.66 9.09 14.49
CA VAL A 41 20.30 7.99 15.37
C VAL A 41 21.62 7.52 15.97
N GLY A 42 21.84 7.70 17.29
CA GLY A 42 23.16 7.70 17.95
C GLY A 42 24.07 6.47 17.82
N HIS A 43 23.75 5.51 16.96
CA HIS A 43 24.58 4.37 16.58
C HIS A 43 25.46 4.71 15.38
N VAL A 44 26.69 4.19 15.38
CA VAL A 44 27.64 4.30 14.28
C VAL A 44 27.94 2.91 13.75
N TRP A 45 27.89 2.76 12.44
CA TRP A 45 28.18 1.55 11.69
C TRP A 45 29.43 1.78 10.84
N ASP A 46 30.25 0.76 10.64
CA ASP A 46 31.42 0.81 9.73
C ASP A 46 32.34 2.05 9.92
N GLY A 47 32.59 2.43 11.18
CA GLY A 47 33.49 3.54 11.53
C GLY A 47 32.87 4.93 11.44
N ASP A 48 32.18 5.26 10.34
CA ASP A 48 31.64 6.60 10.09
C ASP A 48 30.18 6.65 9.57
N LEU A 49 29.57 5.52 9.24
CA LEU A 49 28.19 5.46 8.76
C LEU A 49 27.20 5.71 9.91
N LYS A 50 26.33 6.71 9.74
CA LYS A 50 25.30 7.11 10.71
C LYS A 50 23.98 7.29 9.97
N GLU A 51 22.88 6.91 10.60
CA GLU A 51 21.55 7.18 10.06
C GLU A 51 21.05 8.55 10.52
N TRP A 52 20.45 9.30 9.61
CA TRP A 52 19.70 10.51 9.96
C TRP A 52 18.29 10.15 10.37
N ASN A 53 17.82 10.76 11.45
CA ASN A 53 16.45 10.60 11.91
C ASN A 53 15.54 11.62 11.21
N ASN A 54 15.52 11.69 9.89
CA ASN A 54 14.68 12.66 9.18
C ASN A 54 13.27 12.10 8.95
N PRO A 55 12.21 12.93 9.07
CA PRO A 55 10.87 12.48 8.71
C PRO A 55 10.79 12.17 7.21
N ALA A 56 9.95 11.20 6.84
CA ALA A 56 9.71 10.89 5.44
C ALA A 56 9.17 12.14 4.70
N PRO A 57 9.62 12.41 3.47
CA PRO A 57 9.10 13.53 2.68
C PRO A 57 7.57 13.44 2.52
N ARG A 58 6.85 14.54 2.78
CA ARG A 58 5.37 14.54 2.74
C ARG A 58 4.80 14.09 1.39
N TRP A 59 5.45 14.49 0.29
CA TRP A 59 5.03 14.10 -1.06
C TRP A 59 5.12 12.58 -1.27
N TRP A 60 6.09 11.92 -0.64
CA TRP A 60 6.27 10.47 -0.72
C TRP A 60 5.15 9.74 0.04
N LEU A 61 4.74 10.27 1.19
CA LEU A 61 3.56 9.76 1.92
C LEU A 61 2.28 9.94 1.10
N TYR A 62 2.09 11.10 0.44
CA TYR A 62 0.94 11.31 -0.45
C TYR A 62 0.93 10.33 -1.63
N LEU A 63 2.09 10.03 -2.22
CA LEU A 63 2.21 9.03 -3.28
C LEU A 63 1.74 7.65 -2.80
N TYR A 64 2.09 7.26 -1.59
CA TYR A 64 1.62 6.00 -0.99
C TYR A 64 0.09 5.96 -0.82
N PHE A 65 -0.54 7.04 -0.38
CA PHE A 65 -2.01 7.10 -0.31
C PHE A 65 -2.65 7.06 -1.70
N LEU A 66 -2.03 7.69 -2.69
CA LEU A 66 -2.51 7.67 -4.07
C LEU A 66 -2.49 6.25 -4.67
N THR A 67 -1.41 5.48 -4.44
CA THR A 67 -1.33 4.11 -4.94
C THR A 67 -2.32 3.18 -4.25
N ILE A 68 -2.60 3.39 -2.95
CA ILE A 68 -3.66 2.67 -2.25
C ILE A 68 -5.04 3.01 -2.83
N ALA A 69 -5.32 4.30 -3.07
CA ALA A 69 -6.57 4.72 -3.69
C ALA A 69 -6.74 4.11 -5.09
N TRP A 70 -5.67 4.09 -5.89
CA TRP A 70 -5.65 3.42 -7.19
C TRP A 70 -5.92 1.93 -7.08
N ALA A 71 -5.24 1.22 -6.16
CA ALA A 71 -5.44 -0.21 -5.95
C ALA A 71 -6.87 -0.55 -5.54
N VAL A 72 -7.48 0.24 -4.63
CA VAL A 72 -8.88 0.08 -4.24
C VAL A 72 -9.80 0.29 -5.44
N GLY A 73 -9.61 1.36 -6.22
CA GLY A 73 -10.38 1.60 -7.44
C GLY A 73 -10.24 0.47 -8.45
N PHE A 74 -9.02 -0.04 -8.64
CA PHE A 74 -8.74 -1.15 -9.55
C PHE A 74 -9.45 -2.44 -9.10
N MET A 75 -9.44 -2.76 -7.81
CA MET A 75 -10.16 -3.94 -7.27
C MET A 75 -11.68 -3.80 -7.33
N ILE A 76 -12.22 -2.58 -7.36
CA ILE A 76 -13.65 -2.34 -7.61
C ILE A 76 -13.96 -2.56 -9.09
N ALA A 77 -13.10 -2.10 -9.99
CA ALA A 77 -13.31 -2.16 -11.43
C ALA A 77 -13.13 -3.58 -12.01
N TYR A 78 -12.09 -4.28 -11.57
CA TYR A 78 -11.60 -5.54 -12.14
C TYR A 78 -11.72 -6.71 -11.16
N PRO A 79 -11.72 -7.97 -11.65
CA PRO A 79 -11.65 -9.14 -10.78
C PRO A 79 -10.33 -9.17 -10.00
N GLY A 80 -10.40 -9.51 -8.71
CA GLY A 80 -9.21 -9.58 -7.85
C GLY A 80 -9.51 -9.80 -6.37
N LEU A 81 -10.71 -9.46 -5.91
CA LEU A 81 -11.13 -9.62 -4.52
C LEU A 81 -11.87 -10.96 -4.30
N GLY A 82 -11.11 -12.07 -4.40
CA GLY A 82 -11.66 -13.42 -4.38
C GLY A 82 -12.62 -13.66 -5.56
N GLY A 83 -13.82 -14.19 -5.29
CA GLY A 83 -14.86 -14.38 -6.32
C GLY A 83 -15.57 -13.11 -6.84
N PHE A 84 -15.21 -11.91 -6.38
CA PHE A 84 -15.78 -10.67 -6.89
C PHE A 84 -15.26 -10.39 -8.32
N LYS A 85 -16.17 -10.21 -9.28
CA LYS A 85 -15.83 -10.04 -10.70
C LYS A 85 -15.44 -8.61 -11.09
N GLY A 86 -15.55 -7.65 -10.18
CA GLY A 86 -15.46 -6.23 -10.53
C GLY A 86 -16.75 -5.69 -11.14
N LEU A 87 -16.85 -4.37 -11.23
CA LEU A 87 -18.01 -3.68 -11.81
C LEU A 87 -18.00 -3.63 -13.33
N LEU A 88 -16.81 -3.73 -13.95
CA LEU A 88 -16.68 -3.65 -15.41
C LEU A 88 -16.98 -4.97 -16.12
N GLY A 89 -17.17 -6.07 -15.38
CA GLY A 89 -17.41 -7.40 -15.96
C GLY A 89 -16.23 -7.96 -16.78
N TRP A 90 -15.06 -7.33 -16.68
CA TRP A 90 -13.88 -7.70 -17.46
C TRP A 90 -13.37 -9.10 -17.09
N SER A 91 -12.91 -9.84 -18.10
CA SER A 91 -12.13 -11.06 -17.93
C SER A 91 -11.09 -11.18 -19.04
N GLN A 92 -9.94 -11.77 -18.74
CA GLN A 92 -8.88 -12.01 -19.74
C GLN A 92 -9.40 -12.84 -20.93
N HIS A 93 -10.28 -13.82 -20.70
CA HIS A 93 -10.83 -14.64 -21.77
C HIS A 93 -11.78 -13.85 -22.68
N GLY A 94 -12.68 -13.05 -22.10
CA GLY A 94 -13.59 -12.20 -22.89
C GLY A 94 -12.84 -11.17 -23.72
N GLN A 95 -11.79 -10.53 -23.17
CA GLN A 95 -10.96 -9.62 -23.96
C GLN A 95 -10.24 -10.34 -25.11
N TYR A 96 -9.72 -11.53 -24.87
CA TYR A 96 -9.07 -12.33 -25.93
C TYR A 96 -10.05 -12.68 -27.07
N GLU A 97 -11.30 -13.03 -26.75
CA GLU A 97 -12.32 -13.31 -27.76
C GLU A 97 -12.74 -12.07 -28.57
N GLU A 98 -12.73 -10.87 -27.96
CA GLU A 98 -13.00 -9.61 -28.66
C GLU A 98 -11.85 -9.17 -29.59
N GLU A 99 -10.62 -9.58 -29.28
CA GLU A 99 -9.42 -9.23 -30.06
C GLU A 99 -9.17 -10.13 -31.27
N MET A 100 -9.76 -11.33 -31.31
CA MET A 100 -9.59 -12.34 -32.38
C MET A 100 -10.62 -12.18 -33.51
#